data_AF-A0A816HPH7-F1
#
_entry.id   AF-A0A816HPH7-F1
#
_cell.length_a   1.000
_cell.length_b   1.000
_cell.length_c   1.000
_cell.angle_alpha   90.00
_cell.angle_beta   90.00
_cell.angle_gamma   90.00
#
_symmetry.space_group_name_H-M   'P 1'
#
loop_
_entity.id
_entity.type
_entity.pdbx_description
1 polymer ?
#
loop_
_entity_poly.entity_id
_entity_poly.type
_entity_poly.pdbx_seq_one_letter_code
_entity_poly.pdbx_strand_id
1 'polypeptide(L)'
;MMKCFPYWPMETKEVLNAGLYQIQNEKSEKFDSFLITTLSIRKKNQTESRTVYHAHYLKWPDHGIPSNTKDALLFLEKVEYYRQITTTKAPILLHCSAGIGRTGTFCAIDIGIKRYLEKKVIDIPTTVLKMRTERAGSVQTEDQYLFAY
;
A
#
# COMPACT_ATOMS: atom_id res chain seq x y z
N MET A 1 -5.90 -19.08 -7.38
CA MET A 1 -4.62 -18.78 -8.08
C MET A 1 -3.84 -17.79 -7.24
N MET A 2 -2.58 -18.08 -6.89
CA MET A 2 -1.73 -17.22 -6.06
C MET A 2 -1.47 -15.88 -6.77
N LYS A 3 -1.82 -14.75 -6.15
CA LYS A 3 -1.65 -13.41 -6.74
C LYS A 3 -0.34 -12.71 -6.34
N CYS A 4 0.22 -13.10 -5.19
CA CYS A 4 1.49 -12.62 -4.66
C CYS A 4 2.08 -13.70 -3.74
N PHE A 5 3.40 -13.90 -3.80
CA PHE A 5 4.11 -14.76 -2.86
C PHE A 5 4.22 -14.06 -1.48
N PRO A 6 4.14 -14.79 -0.34
CA PRO A 6 4.38 -14.21 0.98
C PRO A 6 5.88 -13.88 1.16
N TYR A 7 6.27 -12.69 0.70
CA TYR A 7 7.67 -12.25 0.68
C TYR A 7 8.16 -11.65 2.02
N TRP A 8 7.36 -11.74 3.08
CA TRP A 8 7.65 -11.21 4.41
C TRP A 8 7.33 -12.25 5.49
N PRO A 9 7.99 -12.19 6.67
CA PRO A 9 7.66 -13.03 7.82
C PRO A 9 6.25 -12.68 8.35
N MET A 10 5.34 -13.65 8.37
CA MET A 10 3.94 -13.44 8.71
C MET A 10 3.69 -13.50 10.22
N GLU A 11 4.45 -14.33 10.93
CA GLU A 11 4.29 -14.51 12.37
C GLU A 11 5.21 -13.58 13.18
N THR A 12 4.74 -13.13 14.34
CA THR A 12 5.55 -12.24 15.20
C THR A 12 6.80 -12.98 15.69
N LYS A 13 7.96 -12.31 15.63
CA LYS A 13 9.32 -12.85 15.83
C LYS A 13 9.82 -13.80 14.74
N GLU A 14 9.02 -14.10 13.71
CA GLU A 14 9.51 -14.85 12.56
C GLU A 14 10.56 -14.04 11.81
N VAL A 15 11.55 -14.76 11.30
CA VAL A 15 12.69 -14.23 10.57
C VAL A 15 12.71 -14.83 9.17
N LEU A 16 12.75 -13.96 8.16
CA LEU A 16 12.99 -14.31 6.77
C LEU A 16 14.39 -13.86 6.34
N ASN A 17 15.17 -14.78 5.77
CA ASN A 17 16.46 -14.48 5.18
C ASN A 17 16.32 -14.20 3.68
N ALA A 18 16.56 -12.95 3.26
CA ALA A 18 16.44 -12.50 1.88
C ALA A 18 17.81 -12.02 1.36
N GLY A 19 18.60 -12.95 0.82
CA GLY A 19 19.96 -12.65 0.33
C GLY A 19 20.86 -12.12 1.44
N LEU A 20 21.34 -10.87 1.29
CA LEU A 20 22.19 -10.17 2.27
C LEU A 20 21.41 -9.60 3.46
N TYR A 21 20.08 -9.62 3.40
CA TYR A 21 19.20 -9.02 4.40
C TYR A 21 18.51 -10.09 5.25
N GLN A 22 18.18 -9.69 6.46
CA GLN A 22 17.32 -10.40 7.39
C GLN A 22 16.13 -9.49 7.69
N ILE A 23 14.92 -10.02 7.51
CA ILE A 23 13.66 -9.34 7.75
C ILE A 23 13.00 -10.03 8.93
N GLN A 24 12.62 -9.28 9.96
CA GLN A 24 11.94 -9.80 11.14
C GLN A 24 10.60 -9.10 11.32
N ASN A 25 9.55 -9.86 11.63
CA ASN A 25 8.26 -9.31 12.05
C ASN A 25 8.31 -8.97 13.54
N GLU A 26 8.35 -7.69 13.86
CA GLU A 26 8.42 -7.23 15.25
C GLU A 26 7.04 -7.19 15.91
N LYS A 27 6.02 -6.83 15.13
CA LYS A 27 4.64 -6.67 15.60
C LYS A 27 3.68 -6.71 14.43
N SER A 28 2.52 -7.32 14.62
CA SER A 28 1.39 -7.25 13.68
C SER A 28 0.15 -6.69 14.37
N GLU A 29 -0.45 -5.67 13.74
CA GLU A 29 -1.67 -4.98 14.20
C GLU A 29 -2.81 -5.32 13.25
N LYS A 30 -3.87 -5.92 13.79
CA LYS A 30 -5.03 -6.33 13.02
C LYS A 30 -6.15 -5.31 13.11
N PHE A 31 -6.60 -4.85 11.96
CA PHE A 31 -7.81 -4.07 11.78
C PHE A 31 -8.87 -4.94 11.09
N ASP A 32 -10.10 -4.43 11.00
CA ASP A 32 -11.20 -5.16 10.35
C ASP A 32 -10.90 -5.42 8.85
N SER A 33 -10.36 -4.42 8.14
CA SER A 33 -10.17 -4.47 6.68
C SER A 33 -8.72 -4.61 6.21
N PHE A 34 -7.74 -4.53 7.11
CA PHE A 34 -6.31 -4.60 6.78
C PHE A 34 -5.43 -5.04 7.96
N LEU A 35 -4.18 -5.36 7.66
CA LEU A 35 -3.12 -5.62 8.63
C LEU A 35 -2.01 -4.60 8.48
N ILE A 36 -1.41 -4.18 9.58
CA ILE A 36 -0.15 -3.45 9.59
C ILE A 36 0.90 -4.30 10.30
N THR A 37 1.98 -4.63 9.62
CA THR A 37 3.12 -5.36 10.19
C THR A 37 4.33 -4.44 10.27
N THR A 38 4.92 -4.33 11.46
CA THR A 38 6.18 -3.63 11.68
C THR A 38 7.32 -4.60 11.40
N LEU A 39 8.09 -4.34 10.35
CA LEU A 39 9.23 -5.15 9.93
C LEU A 39 10.53 -4.45 10.31
N SER A 40 11.47 -5.20 10.87
CA SER A 40 12.86 -4.77 11.03
C SER A 40 13.69 -5.41 9.92
N ILE A 41 14.34 -4.58 9.11
CA ILE A 41 15.22 -5.04 8.02
C ILE A 41 16.65 -4.67 8.37
N ARG A 42 17.53 -5.67 8.47
CA ARG A 42 18.96 -5.46 8.70
C ARG A 42 19.80 -6.21 7.69
N LYS A 43 20.99 -5.69 7.39
CA LYS A 43 22.01 -6.46 6.66
C LYS A 43 22.64 -7.45 7.63
N LYS A 44 22.89 -8.70 7.23
CA LYS A 44 23.34 -9.79 8.12
C LYS A 44 24.60 -9.49 8.94
N ASN A 45 25.48 -8.63 8.44
CA ASN A 45 26.74 -8.27 9.07
C ASN A 45 26.71 -6.86 9.72
N GLN A 46 25.53 -6.28 9.90
CA GLN A 46 25.34 -4.96 10.51
C GLN A 46 24.38 -5.06 11.69
N THR A 47 24.61 -4.20 12.67
CA THR A 47 23.75 -4.08 13.87
C THR A 47 22.58 -3.12 13.63
N GLU A 48 22.77 -2.12 12.77
CA GLU A 48 21.73 -1.17 12.39
C GLU A 48 20.62 -1.86 11.59
N SER A 49 19.39 -1.54 11.95
CA SER A 49 18.19 -1.96 11.22
C SER A 49 17.37 -0.77 10.78
N ARG A 50 16.59 -0.99 9.73
CA ARG A 50 15.57 -0.06 9.25
C ARG A 50 14.20 -0.63 9.55
N THR A 51 13.35 0.16 10.19
CA THR A 51 11.93 -0.15 10.34
C THR A 51 11.19 0.09 9.04
N VAL A 52 10.37 -0.87 8.62
CA VAL A 52 9.45 -0.78 7.49
C VAL A 52 8.06 -1.18 7.97
N TYR A 53 7.07 -0.35 7.66
CA TYR A 53 5.66 -0.67 7.92
C TYR A 53 5.05 -1.29 6.68
N HIS A 54 4.65 -2.55 6.78
CA HIS A 54 3.96 -3.29 5.72
C HIS A 54 2.45 -3.23 5.95
N ALA A 55 1.73 -2.63 5.01
CA ALA A 55 0.28 -2.46 5.10
C ALA A 55 -0.42 -3.35 4.07
N HIS A 56 -1.24 -4.30 4.53
CA HIS A 56 -1.91 -5.30 3.70
C HIS A 56 -3.43 -5.16 3.79
N TYR A 57 -4.05 -4.58 2.75
CA TYR A 57 -5.50 -4.48 2.65
C TYR A 57 -6.13 -5.82 2.27
N LEU A 58 -7.08 -6.30 3.08
CA LEU A 58 -7.63 -7.66 3.01
C LEU A 58 -9.01 -7.73 2.32
N LYS A 59 -9.77 -6.64 2.32
CA LYS A 59 -11.17 -6.63 1.84
C LYS A 59 -11.35 -6.28 0.37
N TRP A 60 -10.28 -6.33 -0.43
CA TRP A 60 -10.43 -6.16 -1.88
C TRP A 60 -10.84 -7.50 -2.53
N PRO A 61 -12.05 -7.62 -3.12
CA PRO A 61 -12.53 -8.88 -3.68
C PRO A 61 -11.75 -9.31 -4.94
N ASP A 62 -11.76 -10.60 -5.23
CA ASP A 62 -11.11 -11.12 -6.44
C ASP A 62 -11.72 -10.55 -7.74
N HIS A 63 -13.02 -10.26 -7.71
CA HIS A 63 -13.76 -9.61 -8.79
C HIS A 63 -14.42 -8.32 -8.28
N GLY A 64 -14.29 -7.24 -9.05
CA GLY A 64 -14.90 -5.93 -8.73
C GLY A 64 -14.07 -5.07 -7.77
N ILE A 65 -14.78 -4.33 -6.93
CA ILE A 65 -14.27 -3.31 -6.00
C ILE A 65 -14.76 -3.56 -4.57
N PRO A 66 -14.10 -3.00 -3.54
CA PRO A 66 -14.63 -3.02 -2.18
C PRO A 66 -16.05 -2.40 -2.15
N SER A 67 -16.98 -3.03 -1.41
CA SER A 67 -18.35 -2.52 -1.26
C SER A 67 -18.45 -1.31 -0.32
N ASN A 68 -17.41 -1.06 0.47
CA ASN A 68 -17.36 0.00 1.46
C ASN A 68 -16.11 0.87 1.26
N THR A 69 -16.32 2.13 0.89
CA THR A 69 -15.25 3.12 0.72
C THR A 69 -14.60 3.52 2.04
N LYS A 70 -15.32 3.45 3.18
CA LYS A 70 -14.78 3.82 4.50
C LYS A 70 -13.58 2.97 4.89
N ASP A 71 -13.60 1.68 4.55
CA ASP A 71 -12.50 0.77 4.85
C ASP A 71 -11.24 1.14 4.06
N ALA A 72 -11.42 1.51 2.78
CA ALA A 72 -10.32 1.97 1.93
C ALA A 72 -9.76 3.32 2.40
N LEU A 73 -10.62 4.25 2.82
CA LEU A 73 -10.21 5.54 3.37
C LEU A 73 -9.46 5.37 4.70
N LEU A 74 -9.95 4.54 5.61
CA LEU A 74 -9.28 4.24 6.88
C LEU A 74 -7.91 3.58 6.64
N PHE A 75 -7.82 2.70 5.65
CA PHE A 75 -6.54 2.12 5.24
C PHE A 75 -5.55 3.19 4.77
N LEU A 76 -5.96 4.10 3.88
CA LEU A 76 -5.11 5.19 3.39
C LEU A 76 -4.72 6.16 4.51
N GLU A 77 -5.64 6.47 5.43
CA GLU A 77 -5.35 7.28 6.61
C GLU A 77 -4.25 6.63 7.47
N LYS A 78 -4.32 5.32 7.70
CA LYS A 78 -3.26 4.60 8.43
C LYS A 78 -1.94 4.58 7.66
N VAL A 79 -1.96 4.36 6.35
CA VAL A 79 -0.75 4.44 5.51
C VAL A 79 -0.11 5.82 5.62
N GLU A 80 -0.90 6.89 5.59
CA GLU A 80 -0.42 8.27 5.74
C GLU A 80 0.16 8.53 7.15
N TYR A 81 -0.49 8.03 8.21
CA TYR A 81 0.05 8.09 9.57
C TYR A 81 1.43 7.43 9.67
N TYR A 82 1.58 6.19 9.18
CA TYR A 82 2.87 5.49 9.21
C TYR A 82 3.92 6.16 8.33
N ARG A 83 3.51 6.79 7.22
CA ARG A 83 4.41 7.61 6.38
C ARG A 83 4.97 8.80 7.15
N GLN A 84 4.16 9.48 7.96
CA GLN A 84 4.58 10.68 8.71
C GLN A 84 5.55 10.36 9.86
N ILE A 85 5.36 9.22 10.54
CA ILE A 85 6.28 8.81 11.62
C ILE A 85 7.54 8.11 11.11
N THR A 86 7.58 7.74 9.83
CA THR A 86 8.75 7.16 9.19
C THR A 86 9.81 8.24 8.95
N THR A 87 11.04 8.00 9.40
CA THR A 87 12.15 8.98 9.31
C THR A 87 12.68 9.20 7.90
N THR A 88 12.47 8.24 7.00
CA THR A 88 12.98 8.30 5.63
C THR A 88 11.99 8.94 4.66
N LYS A 89 12.48 9.80 3.78
CA LYS A 89 11.71 10.40 2.66
C LYS A 89 11.60 9.46 1.45
N ALA A 90 11.64 8.15 1.69
CA ALA A 90 11.58 7.16 0.62
C ALA A 90 10.15 7.09 0.05
N PRO A 91 9.98 6.75 -1.23
CA PRO A 91 8.65 6.54 -1.80
C PRO A 91 7.96 5.36 -1.11
N ILE A 92 6.62 5.39 -1.10
CA ILE A 92 5.81 4.23 -0.72
C ILE A 92 5.89 3.20 -1.85
N LEU A 93 6.24 1.97 -1.50
CA LEU A 93 6.07 0.84 -2.40
C LEU A 93 4.64 0.32 -2.25
N LEU A 94 3.84 0.45 -3.32
CA LEU A 94 2.49 -0.08 -3.40
C LEU A 94 2.42 -1.12 -4.51
N HIS A 95 1.82 -2.28 -4.24
CA HIS A 95 1.64 -3.33 -5.23
C HIS A 95 0.28 -4.01 -5.10
N CYS A 96 -0.11 -4.73 -6.14
CA CYS A 96 -1.22 -5.67 -6.12
C CYS A 96 -0.75 -6.98 -6.78
N SER A 97 -1.49 -7.51 -7.75
CA SER A 97 -1.01 -8.62 -8.57
C SER A 97 -0.15 -8.14 -9.74
N ALA A 98 -0.72 -7.35 -10.68
CA ALA A 98 0.01 -6.77 -11.81
C ALA A 98 0.57 -5.36 -11.52
N GLY A 99 0.26 -4.79 -10.35
CA GLY A 99 0.69 -3.44 -9.96
C GLY A 99 0.12 -2.33 -10.84
N ILE A 100 -1.13 -2.47 -11.30
CA ILE A 100 -1.80 -1.49 -12.18
C ILE A 100 -3.24 -1.15 -11.73
N GLY A 101 -4.09 -2.16 -11.49
CA GLY A 101 -5.51 -1.96 -11.15
C GLY A 101 -5.70 -1.39 -9.74
N ARG A 102 -5.74 -2.27 -8.73
CA ARG A 102 -5.88 -1.88 -7.31
C ARG A 102 -4.82 -0.85 -6.87
N THR A 103 -3.58 -1.02 -7.33
CA THR A 103 -2.47 -0.07 -7.10
C THR A 103 -2.80 1.30 -7.65
N GLY A 104 -3.22 1.39 -8.92
CA GLY A 104 -3.62 2.65 -9.53
C GLY A 104 -4.82 3.28 -8.83
N THR A 105 -5.82 2.48 -8.43
CA THR A 105 -6.99 3.01 -7.71
C THR A 105 -6.60 3.65 -6.38
N PHE A 106 -5.81 2.96 -5.54
CA PHE A 106 -5.36 3.54 -4.28
C PHE A 106 -4.47 4.78 -4.47
N CYS A 107 -3.58 4.78 -5.47
CA CYS A 107 -2.79 5.97 -5.81
C CYS A 107 -3.67 7.16 -6.25
N ALA A 108 -4.69 6.91 -7.07
CA ALA A 108 -5.61 7.96 -7.54
C ALA A 108 -6.40 8.57 -6.38
N ILE A 109 -6.90 7.74 -5.45
CA ILE A 109 -7.61 8.18 -4.25
C ILE A 109 -6.68 9.00 -3.34
N ASP A 110 -5.45 8.51 -3.08
CA ASP A 110 -4.46 9.21 -2.25
C ASP A 110 -4.11 10.59 -2.82
N ILE A 111 -3.87 10.69 -4.14
CA ILE A 111 -3.62 11.96 -4.83
C ILE A 111 -4.85 12.87 -4.74
N GLY A 112 -6.06 12.33 -4.93
CA GLY A 112 -7.32 13.08 -4.83
C GLY A 112 -7.50 13.70 -3.44
N ILE A 113 -7.31 12.90 -2.38
CA ILE A 113 -7.38 13.35 -0.99
C ILE A 113 -6.37 14.48 -0.74
N LYS A 114 -5.10 14.30 -1.12
CA LYS A 114 -4.05 15.31 -0.91
C LYS A 114 -4.36 16.62 -1.64
N ARG A 115 -4.77 16.54 -2.91
CA ARG A 115 -5.17 17.73 -3.69
C ARG A 115 -6.39 18.43 -3.10
N TYR A 116 -7.36 17.69 -2.57
CA TYR A 116 -8.51 18.28 -1.90
C TYR A 116 -8.12 18.98 -0.58
N LEU A 117 -7.29 18.34 0.23
CA LEU A 117 -6.83 18.92 1.49
C LEU A 117 -6.05 20.22 1.25
N GLU A 118 -5.16 20.24 0.25
CA GLU A 118 -4.33 21.41 -0.08
C GLU A 118 -5.06 22.51 -0.86
N LYS A 119 -5.84 22.14 -1.88
CA LYS A 119 -6.35 23.07 -2.90
C LYS A 119 -7.86 23.04 -3.09
N LYS A 120 -8.59 22.18 -2.35
CA LYS A 120 -10.04 21.95 -2.50
C LYS A 120 -10.45 21.54 -3.92
N VAL A 121 -9.55 20.86 -4.64
CA VAL A 121 -9.79 20.36 -6.00
C VAL A 121 -9.57 18.86 -6.05
N ILE A 122 -10.54 18.15 -6.63
CA ILE A 122 -10.44 16.74 -7.02
C ILE A 122 -10.63 16.67 -8.54
N ASP A 123 -9.70 16.01 -9.23
CA ASP A 123 -9.75 15.80 -10.68
C ASP A 123 -9.17 14.42 -10.97
N ILE A 124 -9.99 13.40 -10.76
CA ILE A 124 -9.66 11.99 -11.01
C ILE A 124 -9.32 11.74 -12.49
N PRO A 125 -10.01 12.30 -13.51
CA PRO A 125 -9.66 12.10 -14.90
C PRO A 125 -8.22 12.50 -15.21
N THR A 126 -7.84 13.74 -14.88
CA THR A 126 -6.49 14.23 -15.13
C THR A 126 -5.47 13.46 -14.29
N THR A 127 -5.82 13.08 -13.07
CA THR A 127 -4.95 12.30 -12.20
C THR A 127 -4.64 10.93 -12.80
N VAL A 128 -5.66 10.17 -13.21
CA VAL A 128 -5.50 8.85 -13.82
C VAL A 128 -4.78 8.94 -15.17
N LEU A 129 -5.08 9.96 -15.98
CA LEU A 129 -4.39 10.20 -17.25
C LEU A 129 -2.88 10.39 -17.04
N LYS A 130 -2.49 11.24 -16.08
CA LYS A 130 -1.08 11.45 -15.71
C LYS A 130 -0.45 10.19 -15.14
N MET A 131 -1.12 9.48 -14.24
CA MET A 131 -0.59 8.22 -13.69
C MET A 131 -0.31 7.19 -14.79
N ARG A 132 -1.10 7.16 -15.86
CA ARG A 132 -0.88 6.26 -16.99
C ARG A 132 0.36 6.60 -17.84
N THR A 133 0.90 7.82 -17.74
CA THR A 133 2.19 8.17 -18.39
C THR A 133 3.39 7.64 -17.61
N GLU A 134 3.24 7.41 -16.30
CA GLU A 134 4.30 6.84 -15.44
C GLU A 134 4.16 5.32 -15.26
N ARG A 135 2.92 4.82 -15.22
CA ARG A 135 2.59 3.40 -15.09
C ARG A 135 1.41 3.06 -15.99
N ALA A 136 1.71 2.55 -17.18
CA ALA A 136 0.72 2.17 -18.19
C ALA A 136 -0.34 1.21 -17.61
N GLY A 137 -1.61 1.47 -17.93
CA GLY A 137 -2.73 0.65 -17.46
C GLY A 137 -3.18 0.91 -16.01
N SER A 138 -2.63 1.93 -15.33
CA SER A 138 -3.11 2.38 -14.02
C SER A 138 -4.63 2.58 -14.01
N VAL A 139 -5.31 2.02 -12.99
CA VAL A 139 -6.78 1.91 -12.91
C VAL A 139 -7.32 1.11 -14.11
N GLN A 140 -7.59 -0.18 -13.89
CA GLN A 140 -7.74 -1.15 -14.98
C GLN A 140 -9.18 -1.31 -15.47
N THR A 141 -10.17 -1.11 -14.60
CA THR A 141 -11.59 -1.31 -14.91
C THR A 141 -12.40 -0.05 -14.66
N GLU A 142 -13.58 0.03 -15.26
CA GLU A 142 -14.55 1.10 -15.02
C GLU A 142 -14.96 1.17 -13.54
N ASP A 143 -15.29 0.03 -12.93
CA ASP A 143 -15.64 -0.03 -11.49
C ASP A 143 -14.53 0.55 -10.61
N GLN A 144 -13.26 0.28 -10.92
CA GLN A 144 -12.11 0.81 -10.20
C GLN A 144 -11.97 2.32 -10.35
N TYR A 145 -12.35 2.85 -11.50
CA TYR A 145 -12.36 4.27 -11.78
C TYR A 145 -13.50 4.97 -11.05
N LEU A 146 -14.70 4.39 -11.08
CA LEU A 146 -15.86 4.86 -10.32
C LEU A 146 -15.65 4.79 -8.81
N PHE A 147 -14.97 3.76 -8.31
CA PHE A 147 -14.61 3.65 -6.89
C PHE A 147 -13.60 4.72 -6.43
N ALA A 148 -12.79 5.26 -7.35
CA ALA A 148 -11.83 6.32 -7.04
C ALA A 148 -12.46 7.71 -6.98
N TYR A 149 -13.66 7.87 -7.55
CA TYR A 149 -14.45 9.10 -7.57
C TYR A 149 -15.23 9.31 -6.27
#